data_AF-A0A7C2N9Z0-F1
#
_entry.id   AF-A0A7C2N9Z0-F1
#
_cell.length_a   1.000
_cell.length_b   1.000
_cell.length_c   1.000
_cell.angle_alpha   90.00
_cell.angle_beta   90.00
_cell.angle_gamma   90.00
#
_symmetry.space_group_name_H-M   'P 1'
#
loop_
_entity.id
_entity.type
_entity.pdbx_description
1 polymer ?
#
loop_
_entity_poly.entity_id
_entity_poly.type
_entity_poly.pdbx_seq_one_letter_code
_entity_poly.pdbx_strand_id
1 'polypeptide(L)'
;EELGLELPPEMIKRFTEETAALCDEASYSNAEIFSWAFKTLKRGPLVGMTTFGAVISTGGTRLIDGSFVRLPFRGWYVAGSGINMERQGCEPDVLVFQPPQQDLDKENDAQLARAVEVLLAQLPADPKDLPW
;
A
#
# COMPACT_ATOMS: atom_id res chain seq x y z
N GLU A 1 -9.43 -28.26 14.45
CA GLU A 1 -9.50 -28.91 13.14
C GLU A 1 -9.09 -27.91 12.09
N GLU A 2 -7.90 -28.08 11.52
CA GLU A 2 -7.46 -27.36 10.34
C GLU A 2 -8.40 -27.73 9.19
N LEU A 3 -8.95 -26.71 8.51
CA LEU A 3 -9.69 -26.90 7.27
C LEU A 3 -8.73 -27.54 6.25
N GLY A 4 -8.86 -28.85 6.05
CA GLY A 4 -8.09 -29.70 5.13
C GLY A 4 -8.33 -29.39 3.66
N LEU A 5 -8.15 -28.13 3.27
CA LEU A 5 -8.06 -27.69 1.89
C LEU A 5 -6.60 -27.87 1.45
N GLU A 6 -6.28 -29.03 0.89
CA GLU A 6 -5.09 -29.19 0.05
C GLU A 6 -5.24 -28.27 -1.16
N LEU A 7 -4.55 -27.13 -1.11
CA LEU A 7 -4.49 -26.18 -2.22
C LEU A 7 -3.75 -26.86 -3.39
N PRO A 8 -4.26 -26.74 -4.64
CA PRO A 8 -3.66 -27.42 -5.77
C PRO A 8 -2.19 -27.00 -5.98
N PRO A 9 -1.32 -27.89 -6.51
CA PRO A 9 0.11 -27.64 -6.67
C PRO A 9 0.47 -26.55 -7.69
N GLU A 10 -0.50 -25.99 -8.42
CA GLU A 10 -0.30 -24.84 -9.31
C GLU A 10 -0.11 -23.55 -8.48
N MET A 11 1.14 -23.39 -8.03
CA MET A 11 1.77 -22.26 -7.35
C MET A 11 0.90 -21.02 -7.11
N ILE A 12 0.59 -20.81 -5.83
CA ILE A 12 0.52 -19.46 -5.26
C ILE A 12 1.88 -18.79 -5.51
N LYS A 13 1.96 -17.92 -6.51
CA LYS A 13 3.12 -17.01 -6.63
C LYS A 13 3.13 -16.12 -5.40
N ARG A 14 4.04 -16.41 -4.46
CA ARG A 14 4.26 -15.62 -3.26
C ARG A 14 5.58 -14.88 -3.40
N PHE A 15 5.53 -13.55 -3.33
CA PHE A 15 6.73 -12.76 -3.15
C PHE A 15 7.14 -12.82 -1.67
N THR A 16 8.34 -13.32 -1.40
CA THR A 16 8.88 -13.52 -0.04
C THR A 16 10.11 -12.68 0.24
N GLU A 17 10.64 -11.99 -0.76
CA GLU A 17 11.83 -11.16 -0.62
C GLU A 17 11.53 -9.85 0.12
N GLU A 18 12.59 -9.23 0.63
CA GLU A 18 12.52 -7.90 1.22
C GLU A 18 11.88 -6.91 0.23
N THR A 19 10.86 -6.20 0.69
CA THR A 19 10.04 -5.33 -0.15
C THR A 19 9.81 -4.00 0.55
N ALA A 20 9.86 -2.90 -0.18
CA ALA A 20 9.30 -1.62 0.26
C ALA A 20 8.10 -1.26 -0.62
N ALA A 21 7.14 -0.55 -0.07
CA ALA A 21 6.03 0.03 -0.82
C ALA A 21 6.14 1.56 -0.79
N LEU A 22 5.85 2.21 -1.92
CA LEU A 22 5.73 3.66 -2.01
C LEU A 22 4.26 4.07 -1.90
N CYS A 23 4.00 5.17 -1.20
CA CYS A 23 2.69 5.83 -1.18
C CYS A 23 2.82 7.35 -1.06
N ASP A 24 1.79 8.06 -1.47
CA ASP A 24 1.75 9.52 -1.46
C ASP A 24 0.33 10.06 -1.23
N GLU A 25 0.17 11.38 -1.20
CA GLU A 25 -1.14 12.03 -1.06
C GLU A 25 -2.11 11.73 -2.21
N ALA A 26 -1.62 11.24 -3.36
CA ALA A 26 -2.44 10.84 -4.50
C ALA A 26 -2.91 9.38 -4.43
N SER A 27 -2.45 8.63 -3.43
CA SER A 27 -2.87 7.26 -3.16
C SER A 27 -4.24 7.29 -2.48
N TYR A 28 -5.31 6.97 -3.22
CA TYR A 28 -6.70 6.93 -2.70
C TYR A 28 -7.42 5.62 -3.04
N SER A 29 -8.60 5.40 -2.45
CA SER A 29 -9.44 4.21 -2.67
C SER A 29 -8.73 2.92 -2.26
N ASN A 30 -8.59 1.93 -3.15
CA ASN A 30 -7.90 0.69 -2.81
C ASN A 30 -6.42 0.88 -2.46
N ALA A 31 -5.79 1.99 -2.87
CA ALA A 31 -4.43 2.31 -2.44
C ALA A 31 -4.37 2.56 -0.92
N GLU A 32 -5.42 3.14 -0.31
CA GLU A 32 -5.53 3.25 1.16
C GLU A 32 -5.51 1.89 1.83
N ILE A 33 -6.36 0.99 1.32
CA ILE A 33 -6.52 -0.35 1.87
C ILE A 33 -5.19 -1.10 1.76
N PHE A 34 -4.51 -0.98 0.61
CA PHE A 34 -3.20 -1.57 0.38
C PHE A 34 -2.16 -1.03 1.37
N SER A 35 -2.01 0.29 1.50
CA SER A 35 -1.03 0.91 2.39
C SER A 35 -1.22 0.48 3.85
N TRP A 36 -2.47 0.54 4.34
CA TRP A 36 -2.80 0.06 5.69
C TRP A 36 -2.54 -1.45 5.84
N ALA A 37 -2.91 -2.27 4.85
CA ALA A 37 -2.69 -3.71 4.91
C ALA A 37 -1.20 -4.07 4.89
N PHE A 38 -0.40 -3.41 4.04
CA PHE A 38 1.04 -3.62 3.93
C PHE A 38 1.74 -3.37 5.27
N LYS A 39 1.41 -2.22 5.91
CA LYS A 39 1.91 -1.83 7.22
C LYS A 39 1.41 -2.76 8.34
N THR A 40 0.11 -3.06 8.36
CA THR A 40 -0.52 -3.93 9.39
C THR A 40 0.05 -5.35 9.36
N LEU A 41 0.29 -5.89 8.16
CA LEU A 41 0.86 -7.22 7.95
C LEU A 41 2.39 -7.24 8.05
N LYS A 42 3.02 -6.09 8.32
CA LYS A 42 4.48 -5.94 8.44
C LYS A 42 5.21 -6.53 7.23
N ARG A 43 4.74 -6.19 6.02
CA ARG A 43 5.31 -6.71 4.77
C ARG A 43 6.60 -6.01 4.33
N GLY A 44 6.97 -4.94 5.02
CA GLY A 44 8.14 -4.13 4.77
C GLY A 44 7.86 -2.67 5.14
N PRO A 45 8.80 -1.75 4.90
CA PRO A 45 8.58 -0.33 5.12
C PRO A 45 7.64 0.26 4.06
N LEU A 46 6.65 1.02 4.50
CA LEU A 46 5.89 1.94 3.67
C LEU A 46 6.60 3.30 3.66
N VAL A 47 6.92 3.85 2.48
CA VAL A 47 7.76 5.05 2.31
C VAL A 47 7.05 6.08 1.44
N GLY A 48 7.14 7.36 1.80
CA GLY A 48 6.61 8.47 1.01
C GLY A 48 5.76 9.44 1.84
N MET A 49 4.59 9.85 1.37
CA MET A 49 3.68 10.77 2.08
C MET A 49 2.41 10.07 2.56
N THR A 50 1.76 10.66 3.58
CA THR A 50 0.46 10.18 4.09
C THR A 50 -0.55 10.14 2.96
N THR A 51 -1.25 9.02 2.85
CA THR A 51 -2.25 8.79 1.80
C THR A 51 -3.49 9.68 1.97
N PHE A 52 -4.34 9.76 0.93
CA PHE A 52 -5.41 10.76 0.85
C PHE A 52 -6.53 10.61 1.92
N GLY A 53 -6.84 9.39 2.33
CA GLY A 53 -7.91 9.02 3.25
C GLY A 53 -9.31 8.97 2.60
N ALA A 54 -9.44 8.65 1.31
CA ALA A 54 -10.76 8.47 0.68
C ALA A 54 -11.00 7.01 0.29
N VAL A 55 -11.82 6.30 1.06
CA VAL A 55 -11.94 4.83 0.98
C VAL A 55 -13.36 4.32 1.21
N ILE A 56 -14.38 5.16 1.08
CA ILE A 56 -15.75 4.65 1.03
C ILE A 56 -15.96 3.84 -0.26
N SER A 57 -16.22 2.53 -0.10
CA SER A 57 -16.64 1.68 -1.21
C SER A 57 -17.95 2.19 -1.78
N THR A 58 -17.99 2.29 -3.10
CA THR A 58 -19.15 2.78 -3.83
C THR A 58 -19.77 1.68 -4.68
N GLY A 59 -21.10 1.65 -4.72
CA GLY A 59 -21.86 0.98 -5.77
C GLY A 59 -22.49 2.01 -6.70
N GLY A 60 -23.46 1.59 -7.50
CA GLY A 60 -24.32 2.52 -8.22
C GLY A 60 -25.48 1.84 -8.90
N THR A 61 -26.43 2.65 -9.34
CA THR A 61 -27.63 2.19 -10.04
C THR A 61 -27.86 3.03 -11.29
N ARG A 62 -28.44 2.41 -12.32
CA ARG A 62 -28.94 3.13 -13.50
C ARG A 62 -30.37 3.60 -13.24
N LEU A 63 -30.70 4.81 -13.71
CA LEU A 63 -32.05 5.36 -13.67
C LEU A 63 -32.81 5.02 -14.97
N ILE A 64 -34.11 5.31 -14.98
CA ILE A 64 -35.00 5.01 -16.13
C ILE A 64 -34.60 5.75 -17.41
N ASP A 65 -33.93 6.89 -17.28
CA ASP A 65 -33.42 7.69 -18.40
C ASP A 65 -32.02 7.24 -18.88
N GLY A 66 -31.46 6.20 -18.26
CA GLY A 66 -30.14 5.65 -18.57
C GLY A 66 -28.96 6.32 -17.87
N SER A 67 -29.18 7.38 -17.08
CA SER A 67 -28.13 7.98 -16.25
C SER A 67 -27.65 7.02 -15.15
N PHE A 68 -26.40 7.17 -14.69
CA PHE A 68 -25.81 6.33 -13.63
C PHE A 68 -25.48 7.15 -12.39
N VAL A 69 -26.03 6.75 -11.25
CA VAL A 69 -25.77 7.36 -9.95
C VAL A 69 -24.83 6.47 -9.15
N ARG A 70 -23.68 7.03 -8.75
CA ARG A 70 -22.72 6.37 -7.86
C ARG A 70 -23.09 6.67 -6.40
N LEU A 71 -23.15 5.64 -5.57
CA LEU A 71 -23.62 5.72 -4.18
C LEU A 71 -22.57 5.16 -3.22
N PRO A 72 -22.27 5.84 -2.09
CA PRO A 72 -21.45 5.29 -1.03
C PRO A 72 -22.18 4.14 -0.33
N PHE A 73 -21.46 3.09 0.05
CA PHE A 73 -22.06 1.89 0.66
C PHE A 73 -21.36 1.42 1.93
N ARG A 74 -20.01 1.31 1.92
CA ARG A 74 -19.27 0.66 3.02
C ARG A 74 -17.97 1.40 3.32
N GLY A 75 -17.74 1.71 4.60
CA GLY A 75 -16.45 2.22 5.10
C GLY A 75 -15.45 1.11 5.39
N TRP A 76 -14.17 1.46 5.43
CA TRP A 76 -13.07 0.54 5.74
C TRP A 76 -12.38 0.93 7.04
N TYR A 77 -12.00 -0.09 7.79
CA TYR A 77 -11.38 0.04 9.09
C TYR A 77 -10.18 -0.89 9.18
N VAL A 78 -9.12 -0.41 9.82
CA VAL A 78 -7.89 -1.19 9.99
C VAL A 78 -8.20 -2.42 10.85
N ALA A 79 -7.82 -3.60 10.36
CA ALA A 79 -8.01 -4.84 11.08
C ALA A 79 -7.25 -4.82 12.41
N GLY A 80 -7.89 -5.27 13.49
CA GLY A 80 -7.31 -5.29 14.83
C GLY A 80 -7.46 -3.98 15.61
N SER A 81 -7.11 -2.83 15.04
CA SER A 81 -7.21 -1.53 15.74
C SER A 81 -8.58 -0.86 15.60
N GLY A 82 -9.33 -1.16 14.53
CA GLY A 82 -10.62 -0.55 14.26
C GLY A 82 -10.56 0.93 13.84
N ILE A 83 -9.37 1.44 13.51
CA ILE A 83 -9.19 2.81 13.01
C ILE A 83 -9.98 2.98 11.71
N ASN A 84 -10.84 3.99 11.65
CA ASN A 84 -11.52 4.37 10.41
C ASN A 84 -10.50 4.94 9.44
N MET A 85 -10.44 4.42 8.21
CA MET A 85 -9.52 4.90 7.18
C MET A 85 -10.07 6.12 6.41
N GLU A 86 -11.37 6.39 6.48
CA GLU A 86 -11.98 7.55 5.82
C GLU A 86 -11.62 8.85 6.56
N ARG A 87 -11.11 9.83 5.82
CA ARG A 87 -10.49 11.08 6.29
C ARG A 87 -9.28 10.88 7.20
N GLN A 88 -8.72 9.68 7.20
CA GLN A 88 -7.54 9.32 7.97
C GLN A 88 -6.63 8.44 7.10
N GLY A 89 -5.79 9.09 6.30
CA GLY A 89 -4.79 8.42 5.49
C GLY A 89 -3.83 7.56 6.31
N CYS A 90 -3.22 6.59 5.65
CA CYS A 90 -2.13 5.79 6.18
C CYS A 90 -0.85 6.64 6.22
N GLU A 91 -0.35 6.92 7.42
CA GLU A 91 0.97 7.52 7.59
C GLU A 91 2.06 6.47 7.31
N PRO A 92 3.01 6.73 6.38
CA PRO A 92 4.09 5.80 6.05
C PRO A 92 5.02 5.57 7.25
N ASP A 93 5.80 4.50 7.22
CA ASP A 93 6.85 4.25 8.22
C ASP A 93 8.02 5.23 8.06
N VAL A 94 8.27 5.66 6.82
CA VAL A 94 9.29 6.66 6.48
C VAL A 94 8.64 7.78 5.70
N LEU A 95 8.43 8.92 6.36
CA LEU A 95 7.86 10.11 5.74
C LEU A 95 8.90 10.83 4.87
N VAL A 96 8.61 10.98 3.59
CA VAL A 96 9.48 11.58 2.58
C VAL A 96 8.65 12.45 1.65
N PHE A 97 8.86 13.76 1.75
CA PHE A 97 8.27 14.72 0.83
C PHE A 97 8.95 14.63 -0.53
N GLN A 98 8.16 14.62 -1.62
CA GLN A 98 8.67 14.71 -2.99
C GLN A 98 8.67 16.20 -3.42
N PRO A 99 9.84 16.84 -3.57
CA PRO A 99 9.90 18.23 -4.02
C PRO A 99 9.35 18.39 -5.44
N PRO A 100 8.59 19.46 -5.75
CA PRO A 100 8.04 19.67 -7.11
C PRO A 100 9.09 19.69 -8.22
N GLN A 101 10.32 20.11 -7.91
CA GLN A 101 11.43 20.12 -8.87
C GLN A 101 11.90 18.70 -9.23
N GLN A 102 11.73 17.75 -8.32
CA GLN A 102 12.12 16.35 -8.47
C GLN A 102 10.96 15.47 -8.94
N ASP A 103 9.70 15.89 -8.75
CA ASP A 103 8.50 15.15 -9.17
C ASP A 103 8.46 14.86 -10.69
N LEU A 104 9.07 15.73 -11.50
CA LEU A 104 9.20 15.53 -12.95
C LEU A 104 10.54 14.94 -13.36
N ASP A 105 11.46 14.74 -12.42
CA ASP A 105 12.80 14.24 -12.65
C ASP A 105 12.83 12.72 -12.49
N LYS A 106 12.86 12.01 -13.63
CA LYS A 106 12.85 10.54 -13.66
C LYS A 106 14.11 9.90 -13.07
N GLU A 107 15.18 10.67 -12.88
CA GLU A 107 16.45 10.16 -12.37
C GLU A 107 16.66 10.48 -10.89
N ASN A 108 15.84 11.37 -10.30
CA ASN A 108 16.05 11.90 -8.96
C ASN A 108 14.76 11.96 -8.14
N ASP A 109 14.07 10.84 -8.05
CA ASP A 109 12.89 10.68 -7.19
C ASP A 109 13.33 10.47 -5.72
N ALA A 110 12.97 11.39 -4.83
CA ALA A 110 13.39 11.34 -3.43
C ALA A 110 12.73 10.20 -2.65
N GLN A 111 11.47 9.89 -2.94
CA GLN A 111 10.77 8.79 -2.26
C GLN A 111 11.36 7.44 -2.67
N LEU A 112 11.61 7.24 -3.97
CA LEU A 112 12.25 6.04 -4.51
C LEU A 112 13.68 5.89 -3.98
N ALA A 113 14.50 6.94 -4.07
CA ALA A 113 15.87 6.91 -3.55
C ALA A 113 15.88 6.52 -2.08
N ARG A 114 14.98 7.12 -1.28
CA ARG A 114 14.89 6.81 0.14
C ARG A 114 14.41 5.37 0.40
N ALA A 115 13.46 4.85 -0.38
CA ALA A 115 13.03 3.46 -0.25
C ALA A 115 14.17 2.47 -0.56
N VAL A 116 14.98 2.75 -1.59
CA VAL A 116 16.16 1.95 -1.90
C VAL A 116 17.18 1.99 -0.77
N GLU A 117 17.50 3.17 -0.22
CA GLU A 117 18.39 3.29 0.94
C GLU A 117 17.90 2.48 2.13
N VAL A 118 16.60 2.56 2.44
CA VAL A 118 15.99 1.84 3.57
C VAL A 118 16.08 0.33 3.38
N LEU A 119 15.87 -0.17 2.15
CA LEU A 119 16.00 -1.61 1.85
C LEU A 119 17.45 -2.08 1.90
N LEU A 120 18.37 -1.32 1.30
CA LEU A 120 19.80 -1.66 1.33
C LEU A 120 20.34 -1.70 2.76
N ALA A 121 19.85 -0.84 3.65
CA ALA A 121 20.22 -0.85 5.07
C ALA A 121 19.70 -2.08 5.85
N GLN A 122 18.72 -2.81 5.31
CA GLN A 122 18.20 -4.05 5.90
C GLN A 122 18.97 -5.29 5.42
N LEU A 123 19.80 -5.16 4.38
CA LEU A 123 20.62 -6.26 3.90
C LEU A 123 21.76 -6.57 4.88
N PRO A 124 22.21 -7.84 4.94
CA PRO A 124 23.42 -8.21 5.65
C PRO A 124 24.64 -7.40 5.19
N ALA A 125 25.51 -7.07 6.12
CA ALA A 125 26.73 -6.30 5.83
C ALA A 125 27.78 -7.12 5.06
N ASP A 126 27.83 -8.45 5.27
CA ASP A 126 28.67 -9.35 4.48
C ASP A 126 27.85 -9.89 3.28
N PRO A 127 28.29 -9.64 2.04
CA PRO A 127 27.62 -10.17 0.85
C PRO A 127 27.43 -11.69 0.83
N LYS A 128 28.20 -12.45 1.61
CA LYS A 128 28.04 -13.92 1.72
C LYS A 128 26.78 -14.35 2.46
N ASP A 129 26.22 -13.45 3.26
CA ASP A 129 25.00 -13.69 4.02
C ASP A 129 23.74 -13.29 3.23
N LEU A 130 23.90 -12.81 1.98
CA LEU A 130 22.78 -12.53 1.09
C LEU A 130 22.05 -13.84 0.73
N PRO A 131 20.71 -13.80 0.56
CA PRO A 131 19.93 -15.02 0.35
C PRO A 131 20.01 -15.61 -1.08
N TRP A 132 20.95 -15.16 -1.92
CA TRP A 132 21.15 -15.62 -3.31
C TRP A 132 22.63 -15.76 -3.70
#